data_AF-W9E064-F1
#
_entry.id   AF-W9E064-F1
#
_cell.length_a   1.000
_cell.length_b   1.000
_cell.length_c   1.000
_cell.angle_alpha   90.00
_cell.angle_beta   90.00
_cell.angle_gamma   90.00
#
_symmetry.space_group_name_H-M   'P 1'
#
loop_
_entity.id
_entity.type
_entity.pdbx_description
1 polymer ?
#
loop_
_entity_poly.entity_id
_entity_poly.type
_entity_poly.pdbx_seq_one_letter_code
_entity_poly.pdbx_strand_id
1 'polypeptide(L)'
;MLLVNGFSGCVDKDFIDNSSLTSGTSSNNNNSSVNYDTEILEKNYSTVELLPPYNKSKPEWLKTNTSNIAKIALEDNRAKQLIMEGGTVIGVTYSCHPTSENYDGPGCAPALKIESGNKIVDFLVDEEKGVVLETVTEITSN
;
A
#
# COMPACT_ATOMS: atom_id res chain seq x y z
N MET A 1 -4.92 -10.99 55.37
CA MET A 1 -6.18 -11.60 54.89
C MET A 1 -6.76 -10.65 53.85
N LEU A 2 -6.98 -11.17 52.65
CA LEU A 2 -7.48 -10.46 51.46
C LEU A 2 -8.88 -9.85 51.70
N LEU A 3 -9.18 -8.72 51.04
CA LEU A 3 -10.55 -8.37 50.63
C LEU A 3 -10.54 -7.61 49.29
N VAL A 4 -10.81 -8.42 48.26
CA VAL A 4 -11.34 -8.24 46.91
C VAL A 4 -11.98 -6.89 46.52
N ASN A 5 -11.60 -6.45 45.31
CA ASN A 5 -12.30 -5.50 44.45
C ASN A 5 -13.62 -6.06 43.94
N GLY A 6 -14.66 -5.24 43.90
CA GLY A 6 -15.89 -5.52 43.16
C GLY A 6 -16.74 -4.26 43.02
N PHE A 7 -16.87 -3.76 41.79
CA PHE A 7 -18.05 -2.99 41.38
C PHE A 7 -18.53 -3.51 40.02
N SER A 8 -19.83 -3.70 39.98
CA SER A 8 -20.67 -4.25 38.93
C SER A 8 -21.53 -3.12 38.35
N GLY A 9 -21.98 -3.30 37.10
CA GLY A 9 -23.16 -2.63 36.52
C GLY A 9 -22.82 -1.60 35.44
N CYS A 10 -23.55 -1.45 34.33
CA CYS A 10 -24.76 -2.10 33.80
C CYS A 10 -24.75 -1.95 32.26
N VAL A 11 -25.54 -2.78 31.59
CA VAL A 11 -25.82 -2.80 30.15
C VAL A 11 -26.93 -1.79 29.83
N ASP A 12 -26.85 -1.07 28.70
CA ASP A 12 -28.05 -0.71 27.93
C ASP A 12 -27.71 -0.46 26.45
N LYS A 13 -28.65 -0.86 25.59
CA LYS A 13 -28.60 -0.95 24.13
C LYS A 13 -29.88 -0.32 23.60
N ASP A 14 -29.79 0.73 22.80
CA ASP A 14 -30.87 1.26 21.95
C ASP A 14 -30.23 1.90 20.69
N PHE A 15 -30.38 1.30 19.50
CA PHE A 15 -31.44 1.47 18.49
C PHE A 15 -31.28 2.73 17.60
N ILE A 16 -31.19 2.48 16.29
CA ILE A 16 -31.05 3.46 15.21
C ILE A 16 -32.40 4.13 14.94
N ASP A 17 -32.42 5.43 14.69
CA ASP A 17 -33.41 6.02 13.77
C ASP A 17 -32.87 7.27 13.05
N ASN A 18 -33.34 7.41 11.82
CA ASN A 18 -32.86 8.30 10.77
C ASN A 18 -33.49 9.71 10.83
N SER A 19 -32.85 10.65 10.11
CA SER A 19 -33.45 11.80 9.40
C SER A 19 -33.52 13.19 10.06
N SER A 20 -32.68 14.08 9.51
CA SER A 20 -33.01 15.39 8.91
C SER A 20 -33.19 16.69 9.75
N LEU A 21 -32.40 17.69 9.33
CA LEU A 21 -32.64 19.14 9.22
C LEU A 21 -32.57 20.09 10.46
N THR A 22 -31.47 20.87 10.43
CA THR A 22 -31.32 22.33 10.70
C THR A 22 -31.60 22.91 12.09
N SER A 23 -30.56 23.47 12.72
CA SER A 23 -30.38 24.93 12.90
C SER A 23 -29.17 25.20 13.79
N GLY A 24 -28.38 26.22 13.44
CA GLY A 24 -27.05 26.45 13.99
C GLY A 24 -27.01 26.81 15.47
N THR A 25 -25.88 26.49 16.09
CA THR A 25 -25.24 27.32 17.12
C THR A 25 -23.74 27.04 17.03
N SER A 26 -22.99 28.08 16.73
CA SER A 26 -21.52 28.09 16.72
C SER A 26 -21.02 27.69 18.11
N SER A 27 -20.26 26.60 18.18
CA SER A 27 -19.43 26.32 19.35
C SER A 27 -18.14 25.67 18.88
N ASN A 28 -17.07 26.48 18.92
CA ASN A 28 -15.70 26.09 18.67
C ASN A 28 -15.34 24.88 19.56
N ASN A 29 -15.20 23.72 18.95
CA ASN A 29 -14.43 22.62 19.51
C ASN A 29 -13.55 22.08 18.39
N ASN A 30 -12.27 22.44 18.48
CA ASN A 30 -11.19 21.87 17.68
C ASN A 30 -11.03 20.40 18.07
N ASN A 31 -11.90 19.56 17.53
CA ASN A 31 -11.62 18.14 17.43
C ASN A 31 -11.24 17.91 15.97
N SER A 32 -9.93 18.04 15.68
CA SER A 32 -9.36 17.41 14.50
C SER A 32 -9.56 15.90 14.68
N SER A 33 -10.75 15.39 14.34
CA SER A 33 -10.83 14.03 13.84
C SER A 33 -10.12 14.09 12.49
N VAL A 34 -8.82 13.80 12.52
CA VAL A 34 -8.08 13.55 11.31
C VAL A 34 -8.81 12.40 10.64
N ASN A 35 -9.57 12.73 9.61
CA ASN A 35 -10.28 11.78 8.79
C ASN A 35 -9.22 11.03 7.98
N TYR A 36 -8.64 9.97 8.56
CA TYR A 36 -7.71 9.09 7.86
C TYR A 36 -8.41 8.26 6.77
N ASP A 37 -9.73 8.40 6.60
CA ASP A 37 -10.55 7.48 5.81
C ASP A 37 -11.04 8.04 4.47
N THR A 38 -10.57 9.20 4.00
CA THR A 38 -11.03 9.69 2.66
C THR A 38 -10.09 10.59 1.89
N GLU A 39 -8.84 10.73 2.30
CA GLU A 39 -7.75 11.05 1.38
C GLU A 39 -6.94 9.77 1.16
N ILE A 40 -7.62 8.73 0.67
CA ILE A 40 -6.94 7.78 -0.20
C ILE A 40 -6.47 8.66 -1.35
N LEU A 41 -5.20 9.07 -1.26
CA LEU A 41 -4.32 9.50 -2.34
C LEU A 41 -5.06 9.18 -3.63
N GLU A 42 -5.60 10.19 -4.31
CA GLU A 42 -6.28 10.01 -5.58
C GLU A 42 -5.21 9.41 -6.49
N LYS A 43 -5.11 8.07 -6.44
CA LYS A 43 -3.91 7.33 -6.81
C LYS A 43 -3.96 7.41 -8.30
N ASN A 44 -3.30 8.43 -8.84
CA ASN A 44 -3.23 8.63 -10.26
C ASN A 44 -2.23 7.60 -10.79
N TYR A 45 -2.73 6.37 -10.96
CA TYR A 45 -1.99 5.27 -11.55
C TYR A 45 -1.75 5.49 -13.05
N SER A 46 -2.32 6.55 -13.64
CA SER A 46 -2.44 6.73 -15.09
C SER A 46 -1.13 7.17 -15.76
N THR A 47 -0.10 7.53 -14.99
CA THR A 47 1.21 7.94 -15.52
C THR A 47 2.37 7.34 -14.72
N VAL A 48 2.39 6.01 -14.60
CA VAL A 48 3.57 5.30 -14.06
C VAL A 48 4.50 4.96 -15.21
N GLU A 49 5.71 5.51 -15.18
CA GLU A 49 6.71 5.30 -16.23
C GLU A 49 7.25 3.88 -16.23
N LEU A 50 7.62 3.40 -17.42
CA LEU A 50 8.33 2.13 -17.59
C LEU A 50 9.84 2.39 -17.54
N LEU A 51 10.52 1.85 -16.53
CA LEU A 51 11.93 2.06 -16.27
C LEU A 51 12.79 0.89 -16.76
N PRO A 52 14.00 1.14 -17.29
CA PRO A 52 14.98 0.10 -17.51
C PRO A 52 15.45 -0.52 -16.16
N PRO A 53 15.95 -1.77 -16.15
CA PRO A 53 16.05 -2.68 -17.29
C PRO A 53 14.67 -3.23 -17.71
N TYR A 54 14.52 -3.46 -19.01
CA TYR A 54 13.36 -4.17 -19.56
C TYR A 54 13.85 -5.43 -20.27
N ASN A 55 13.12 -6.54 -20.11
CA ASN A 55 13.50 -7.80 -20.75
C ASN A 55 13.20 -7.77 -22.25
N LYS A 56 14.14 -7.23 -23.04
CA LYS A 56 14.06 -7.16 -24.52
C LYS A 56 13.83 -8.51 -25.18
N SER A 57 14.33 -9.59 -24.57
CA SER A 57 14.22 -10.95 -25.11
C SER A 57 12.89 -11.63 -24.79
N LYS A 58 12.12 -11.10 -23.83
CA LYS A 58 10.79 -11.60 -23.45
C LYS A 58 9.83 -10.43 -23.28
N PRO A 59 9.34 -9.79 -24.37
CA PRO A 59 8.47 -8.62 -24.28
C PRO A 59 7.19 -8.88 -23.48
N GLU A 60 6.78 -10.15 -23.34
CA GLU A 60 5.63 -10.61 -22.55
C GLU A 60 5.86 -10.59 -21.03
N TRP A 61 6.99 -10.08 -20.55
CA TRP A 61 7.25 -9.93 -19.11
C TRP A 61 6.25 -9.01 -18.41
N LEU A 62 5.62 -8.10 -19.16
CA LEU A 62 4.53 -7.23 -18.72
C LEU A 62 3.29 -7.60 -19.54
N LYS A 63 2.33 -8.30 -18.92
CA LYS A 63 1.13 -8.83 -19.59
C LYS A 63 0.08 -7.77 -19.87
N THR A 64 -0.02 -6.78 -18.98
CA THR A 64 -1.01 -5.70 -19.08
C THR A 64 -0.33 -4.36 -19.34
N ASN A 65 -0.22 -3.49 -18.34
CA ASN A 65 0.42 -2.18 -18.42
C ASN A 65 0.98 -1.75 -17.05
N THR A 66 1.74 -0.66 -17.04
CA THR A 66 2.38 -0.14 -15.82
C THR A 66 1.36 0.28 -14.76
N SER A 67 0.21 0.81 -15.16
CA SER A 67 -0.88 1.18 -14.25
C SER A 67 -1.45 -0.02 -13.48
N ASN A 68 -1.59 -1.17 -14.14
CA ASN A 68 -2.09 -2.39 -13.49
C ASN A 68 -1.07 -2.93 -12.48
N ILE A 69 0.23 -2.92 -12.82
CA ILE A 69 1.29 -3.27 -11.87
C ILE A 69 1.26 -2.36 -10.65
N ALA A 70 1.17 -1.04 -10.88
CA ALA A 70 1.11 -0.06 -9.81
C ALA A 70 -0.13 -0.25 -8.93
N LYS A 71 -1.29 -0.56 -9.53
CA LYS A 71 -2.51 -0.87 -8.80
C LYS A 71 -2.31 -2.07 -7.87
N ILE A 72 -1.85 -3.20 -8.40
CA ILE A 72 -1.65 -4.43 -7.63
C ILE A 72 -0.63 -4.19 -6.50
N ALA A 73 0.53 -3.60 -6.82
CA ALA A 73 1.55 -3.35 -5.83
C ALA A 73 1.07 -2.39 -4.73
N LEU A 74 0.33 -1.33 -5.07
CA LEU A 74 -0.20 -0.38 -4.08
C LEU A 74 -1.45 -0.88 -3.35
N GLU A 75 -1.97 -2.06 -3.66
CA GLU A 75 -2.95 -2.77 -2.85
C GLU A 75 -2.27 -3.55 -1.70
N ASP A 76 -0.98 -3.89 -1.83
CA ASP A 76 -0.17 -4.52 -0.78
C ASP A 76 0.08 -3.56 0.40
N ASN A 77 -0.11 -4.06 1.63
CA ASN A 77 0.03 -3.27 2.85
C ASN A 77 1.45 -2.72 3.05
N ARG A 78 2.49 -3.45 2.61
CA ARG A 78 3.89 -3.01 2.71
C ARG A 78 4.15 -1.82 1.79
N ALA A 79 3.63 -1.84 0.56
CA ALA A 79 3.76 -0.72 -0.37
C ALA A 79 2.97 0.50 0.11
N LYS A 80 1.73 0.29 0.61
CA LYS A 80 0.92 1.37 1.20
C LYS A 80 1.66 2.04 2.36
N GLN A 81 2.21 1.25 3.27
CA GLN A 81 2.97 1.76 4.40
C GLN A 81 4.18 2.58 3.93
N LEU A 82 4.92 2.10 2.93
CA LEU A 82 6.08 2.80 2.39
C LEU A 82 5.71 4.17 1.77
N ILE A 83 4.57 4.25 1.07
CA ILE A 83 4.04 5.53 0.54
C ILE A 83 3.60 6.46 1.68
N MET A 84 2.93 5.93 2.72
CA MET A 84 2.53 6.71 3.90
C MET A 84 3.72 7.27 4.67
N GLU A 85 4.87 6.57 4.64
CA GLU A 85 6.14 7.02 5.20
C GLU A 85 6.88 8.04 4.31
N GLY A 86 6.28 8.49 3.21
CA GLY A 86 6.86 9.48 2.28
C GLY A 86 7.62 8.87 1.11
N GLY A 87 7.46 7.57 0.86
CA GLY A 87 8.01 6.91 -0.32
C GLY A 87 7.37 7.44 -1.62
N THR A 88 8.17 7.53 -2.68
CA THR A 88 7.76 8.03 -3.99
C THR A 88 7.80 6.92 -5.02
N VAL A 89 6.71 6.74 -5.78
CA VAL A 89 6.68 5.80 -6.91
C VAL A 89 7.57 6.34 -8.03
N ILE A 90 8.62 5.59 -8.38
CA ILE A 90 9.53 5.96 -9.48
C ILE A 90 9.00 5.45 -10.81
N GLY A 91 8.44 4.23 -10.82
CA GLY A 91 8.00 3.59 -12.05
C GLY A 91 7.86 2.08 -11.92
N VAL A 92 7.60 1.42 -13.06
CA VAL A 92 7.57 -0.04 -13.17
C VAL A 92 8.82 -0.51 -13.89
N THR A 93 9.47 -1.56 -13.39
CA THR A 93 10.67 -2.13 -14.00
C THR A 93 10.59 -3.65 -14.07
N TYR A 94 11.53 -4.29 -14.75
CA TYR A 94 11.73 -5.73 -14.66
C TYR A 94 12.78 -6.01 -13.58
N SER A 95 12.36 -6.64 -12.48
CA SER A 95 13.24 -6.93 -11.34
C SER A 95 13.37 -8.43 -11.14
N CYS A 96 14.59 -8.87 -10.78
CA CYS A 96 14.92 -10.26 -10.51
C CYS A 96 15.27 -10.43 -9.04
N HIS A 97 14.70 -11.43 -8.40
CA HIS A 97 15.04 -11.75 -7.03
C HIS A 97 16.45 -12.38 -6.98
N PRO A 98 17.31 -11.99 -6.02
CA PRO A 98 18.70 -12.45 -5.96
C PRO A 98 18.89 -13.92 -5.52
N THR A 99 17.83 -14.72 -5.32
CA THR A 99 17.98 -16.11 -4.85
C THR A 99 18.51 -17.06 -5.93
N SER A 100 19.25 -18.07 -5.46
CA SER A 100 19.91 -19.13 -6.22
C SER A 100 18.97 -20.04 -7.02
N GLU A 101 19.55 -20.84 -7.92
CA GLU A 101 18.95 -21.79 -8.91
C GLU A 101 17.79 -22.70 -8.44
N ASN A 102 17.48 -22.78 -7.14
CA ASN A 102 16.42 -23.63 -6.57
C ASN A 102 15.20 -22.84 -6.04
N TYR A 103 15.00 -21.60 -6.48
CA TYR A 103 13.81 -20.83 -6.14
C TYR A 103 12.64 -21.21 -7.06
N ASP A 104 11.58 -21.80 -6.49
CA ASP A 104 10.37 -22.23 -7.23
C ASP A 104 9.46 -21.08 -7.68
N GLY A 105 9.78 -19.84 -7.30
CA GLY A 105 9.06 -18.66 -7.78
C GLY A 105 9.62 -18.13 -9.10
N PRO A 106 8.89 -17.23 -9.79
CA PRO A 106 9.42 -16.57 -10.97
C PRO A 106 10.61 -15.71 -10.53
N GLY A 107 11.82 -16.17 -10.85
CA GLY A 107 13.07 -15.50 -10.46
C GLY A 107 13.14 -14.04 -10.93
N CYS A 108 12.30 -13.64 -11.88
CA CYS A 108 12.07 -12.25 -12.26
C CYS A 108 10.59 -11.99 -12.55
N ALA A 109 10.14 -10.78 -12.26
CA ALA A 109 8.76 -10.34 -12.46
C ALA A 109 8.71 -8.83 -12.76
N PRO A 110 7.61 -8.34 -13.35
CA PRO A 110 7.34 -6.90 -13.35
C PRO A 110 7.24 -6.41 -11.90
N ALA A 111 7.84 -5.25 -11.61
CA ALA A 111 7.90 -4.73 -10.26
C ALA A 111 7.58 -3.23 -10.20
N LEU A 112 6.84 -2.81 -9.18
CA LEU A 112 6.70 -1.39 -8.86
C LEU A 112 7.91 -0.94 -8.03
N LYS A 113 8.61 0.08 -8.52
CA LYS A 113 9.79 0.67 -7.87
C LYS A 113 9.37 1.88 -7.04
N ILE A 114 9.69 1.86 -5.74
CA ILE A 114 9.42 2.94 -4.80
C ILE A 114 10.74 3.40 -4.16
N GLU A 115 11.04 4.69 -4.26
CA GLU A 115 12.14 5.33 -3.54
C GLU A 115 11.69 5.75 -2.14
N SER A 116 12.51 5.51 -1.13
CA SER A 116 12.26 5.95 0.24
C SER A 116 13.58 6.25 0.94
N GLY A 117 13.93 7.53 1.08
CA GLY A 117 15.19 7.93 1.69
C GLY A 117 16.40 7.43 0.91
N ASN A 118 17.22 6.56 1.50
CA ASN A 118 18.41 5.96 0.90
C ASN A 118 18.21 4.51 0.42
N LYS A 119 16.96 4.12 0.17
CA LYS A 119 16.63 2.80 -0.34
C LYS A 119 15.65 2.89 -1.49
N ILE A 120 15.77 1.94 -2.40
CA ILE A 120 14.83 1.66 -3.46
C ILE A 120 14.24 0.27 -3.20
N VAL A 121 12.92 0.16 -3.22
CA VAL A 121 12.21 -1.09 -2.99
C VAL A 121 11.41 -1.43 -4.24
N ASP A 122 11.69 -2.61 -4.80
CA ASP A 122 10.99 -3.21 -5.92
C ASP A 122 9.97 -4.21 -5.40
N PHE A 123 8.69 -3.98 -5.68
CA PHE A 123 7.59 -4.89 -5.35
C PHE A 123 7.27 -5.76 -6.55
N LEU A 124 7.75 -7.01 -6.56
CA LEU A 124 7.58 -7.95 -7.66
C LEU A 124 6.11 -8.43 -7.70
N VAL A 125 5.46 -8.28 -8.86
CA VAL A 125 4.03 -8.53 -9.04
C VAL A 125 3.80 -9.78 -9.90
N ASP A 126 2.92 -10.66 -9.41
CA ASP A 126 2.27 -11.69 -10.23
C ASP A 126 0.96 -11.12 -10.77
N GLU A 127 0.94 -10.77 -12.06
CA GLU A 127 -0.24 -10.22 -12.72
C GLU A 127 -1.40 -11.22 -12.80
N GLU A 128 -1.14 -12.53 -12.85
CA GLU A 128 -2.20 -13.54 -12.95
C GLU A 128 -2.91 -13.74 -11.62
N LYS A 129 -2.13 -13.75 -10.53
CA LYS A 129 -2.67 -13.89 -9.17
C LYS A 129 -3.13 -12.57 -8.58
N GLY A 130 -2.71 -11.44 -9.15
CA GLY A 130 -3.05 -10.10 -8.66
C GLY A 130 -2.44 -9.80 -7.30
N VAL A 131 -1.22 -10.31 -7.03
CA VAL A 131 -0.54 -10.15 -5.73
C VAL A 131 0.91 -9.76 -5.91
N VAL A 132 1.48 -9.12 -4.87
CA VAL A 132 2.94 -8.97 -4.76
C VAL A 132 3.53 -10.27 -4.26
N LEU A 133 4.45 -10.83 -5.04
CA LEU A 133 5.18 -12.06 -4.70
C LEU A 133 6.25 -11.79 -3.64
N GLU A 134 7.07 -10.77 -3.86
CA GLU A 134 8.29 -10.54 -3.09
C GLU A 134 8.73 -9.07 -3.17
N THR A 135 9.62 -8.67 -2.27
CA THR A 135 10.24 -7.33 -2.30
C THR A 135 11.75 -7.42 -2.42
N VAL A 136 12.33 -6.73 -3.40
CA VAL A 136 13.79 -6.58 -3.52
C VAL A 136 14.16 -5.18 -3.05
N THR A 137 15.06 -5.09 -2.06
CA THR A 137 15.51 -3.79 -1.53
C THR A 137 16.95 -3.55 -1.92
N GLU A 138 17.20 -2.40 -2.54
CA GLU A 138 18.52 -1.88 -2.84
C GLU A 138 18.79 -0.67 -1.93
N ILE A 139 19.95 -0.67 -1.26
CA ILE A 139 20.40 0.47 -0.44
C ILE A 139 21.31 1.32 -1.31
N THR A 140 20.91 2.56 -1.58
CA THR A 140 21.75 3.51 -2.30
C THR A 140 22.79 4.05 -1.33
N SER A 141 24.03 3.57 -1.46
CA SER A 141 25.17 4.13 -0.73
C SER A 141 25.59 5.42 -1.42
N ASN A 142 25.50 6.53 -0.70
CA ASN A 142 25.95 7.85 -1.16
C ASN A 142 27.48 7.96 -1.04
#